data_AF-A0A2D7H0G5-F1
#
_entry.id   AF-A0A2D7H0G5-F1
#
_cell.length_a   1.000
_cell.length_b   1.000
_cell.length_c   1.000
_cell.angle_alpha   90.00
_cell.angle_beta   90.00
_cell.angle_gamma   90.00
#
_symmetry.space_group_name_H-M   'P 1'
#
loop_
_entity.id
_entity.type
_entity.pdbx_description
1 polymer ?
#
loop_
_entity_poly.entity_id
_entity_poly.type
_entity_poly.pdbx_seq_one_letter_code
_entity_poly.pdbx_strand_id
1 'polypeptide(L)'
;MNISVTDPIRPAWNHMVRILFKPFAFKKWLALGFCAFLAQCSAQGGSNSSQVSAQPGGYERGFEAAKTWIYANFDLFITLSVSGIFLLILIGLFITWISSRGKFMLLDGIVKNRGAVREPWTNYKTQGNSLFLFTVALSAVLLFCFLLIGGISALIALPDIQSQTLTGLGVTSIVVGGTLLFFYILFCISLSFFMSVFMVPTMYLKKMRAVEAWETAWNELCKGHFGSSILLFLMMLVLGIASGTVSMFAVCATCCIAALPYVSSVVLLPITVFFACYALCYIQQFGSEWIFFKNYCHFCNYELQGLEEGHICPECGK
;
A
#
# COMPACT_ATOMS: atom_id res chain seq x y z
N MET A 1 -27.29 6.68 10.44
CA MET A 1 -26.18 5.92 11.08
C MET A 1 -25.10 6.92 11.45
N ASN A 2 -24.62 6.92 12.70
CA ASN A 2 -23.47 7.74 13.07
C ASN A 2 -22.20 6.95 12.76
N ILE A 3 -21.46 7.36 11.74
CA ILE A 3 -20.20 6.74 11.35
C ILE A 3 -19.08 7.47 12.09
N SER A 4 -18.44 6.76 13.02
CA SER A 4 -17.35 7.29 13.83
C SER A 4 -16.02 6.68 13.40
N VAL A 5 -15.01 7.53 13.22
CA VAL A 5 -13.66 7.10 12.83
C VAL A 5 -12.84 6.67 14.05
N THR A 6 -13.22 7.07 15.27
CA THR A 6 -12.52 6.74 16.52
C THR A 6 -13.01 5.44 17.13
N ASP A 7 -14.30 5.13 17.00
CA ASP A 7 -14.92 3.93 17.57
C ASP A 7 -14.26 2.60 17.12
N PRO A 8 -13.84 2.42 15.84
CA PRO A 8 -13.24 1.17 15.39
C PRO A 8 -11.80 0.96 15.88
N ILE A 9 -11.15 1.95 16.51
CA ILE A 9 -9.76 1.83 17.02
C ILE A 9 -9.66 0.70 18.06
N ARG A 10 -10.56 0.69 19.05
CA ARG A 10 -10.52 -0.27 20.15
C ARG A 10 -10.87 -1.70 19.70
N PRO A 11 -11.94 -1.93 18.92
CA PRO A 11 -12.20 -3.23 18.30
C PRO A 11 -11.03 -3.71 17.43
N ALA A 12 -10.45 -2.83 16.60
CA ALA A 12 -9.33 -3.19 15.73
C ALA A 12 -8.09 -3.63 16.52
N TRP A 13 -7.77 -2.93 17.62
CA TRP A 13 -6.70 -3.33 18.53
C TRP A 13 -6.97 -4.70 19.15
N ASN A 14 -8.20 -4.95 19.61
CA ASN A 14 -8.59 -6.23 20.17
C ASN A 14 -8.46 -7.37 19.15
N HIS A 15 -8.88 -7.15 17.90
CA HIS A 15 -8.70 -8.10 16.81
C HIS A 15 -7.22 -8.34 16.49
N MET A 16 -6.40 -7.29 16.40
CA MET A 16 -4.96 -7.44 16.21
C MET A 16 -4.33 -8.29 17.31
N VAL A 17 -4.64 -7.99 18.59
CA VAL A 17 -4.12 -8.74 19.73
C VAL A 17 -4.56 -10.20 19.66
N ARG A 18 -5.83 -10.43 19.34
CA ARG A 18 -6.39 -11.77 19.17
C ARG A 18 -5.65 -12.55 18.07
N ILE A 19 -5.48 -11.94 16.90
CA ILE A 19 -4.92 -12.62 15.73
C ILE A 19 -3.46 -12.98 15.94
N LEU A 20 -2.67 -12.08 16.53
CA LEU A 20 -1.23 -12.25 16.64
C LEU A 20 -0.78 -12.91 17.94
N PHE A 21 -1.47 -12.67 19.05
CA PHE A 21 -0.99 -13.05 20.38
C PHE A 21 -1.91 -14.05 21.12
N LYS A 22 -3.13 -14.35 20.64
CA LYS A 22 -4.07 -15.25 21.34
C LYS A 22 -4.78 -16.28 20.42
N PRO A 23 -4.28 -17.53 20.31
CA PRO A 23 -3.03 -18.05 20.86
C PRO A 23 -1.82 -17.60 20.04
N PHE A 24 -0.70 -17.30 20.71
CA PHE A 24 0.56 -17.04 20.01
C PHE A 24 1.07 -18.32 19.34
N ALA A 25 1.17 -18.29 18.01
CA ALA A 25 1.69 -19.39 17.22
C ALA A 25 2.74 -18.85 16.25
N PHE A 26 4.02 -19.16 16.51
CA PHE A 26 5.14 -18.64 15.72
C PHE A 26 5.02 -18.92 14.21
N LYS A 27 4.57 -20.12 13.85
CA LYS A 27 4.31 -20.51 12.45
C LYS A 27 3.27 -19.60 11.79
N LYS A 28 2.19 -19.26 12.51
CA LYS A 28 1.15 -18.36 12.02
C LYS A 28 1.67 -16.93 11.90
N TRP A 29 2.46 -16.47 12.87
CA TRP A 29 3.10 -15.15 12.81
C TRP A 29 3.96 -15.02 11.56
N LEU A 30 4.88 -15.97 11.31
CA LEU A 30 5.73 -15.93 10.12
C LEU A 30 4.94 -16.02 8.82
N ALA A 31 3.87 -16.83 8.78
CA ALA A 31 2.98 -16.92 7.62
C ALA A 31 2.25 -15.60 7.35
N LEU A 32 1.69 -14.96 8.39
CA LEU A 32 1.07 -13.63 8.27
C LEU A 32 2.09 -12.54 7.94
N GLY A 33 3.28 -12.60 8.51
CA GLY A 33 4.42 -11.74 8.18
C GLY A 33 4.85 -11.88 6.72
N PHE A 34 4.85 -13.09 6.19
CA PHE A 34 5.07 -13.35 4.76
C PHE A 34 3.94 -12.77 3.91
N CYS A 35 2.67 -12.99 4.26
CA CYS A 35 1.55 -12.37 3.55
C CYS A 35 1.62 -10.84 3.57
N ALA A 36 1.99 -10.25 4.72
CA ALA A 36 2.16 -8.82 4.89
C ALA A 36 3.32 -8.28 4.05
N PHE A 37 4.45 -8.98 4.03
CA PHE A 37 5.59 -8.67 3.16
C PHE A 37 5.16 -8.66 1.70
N LEU A 38 4.53 -9.73 1.21
CA LEU A 38 4.04 -9.80 -0.17
C LEU A 38 3.08 -8.64 -0.49
N ALA A 39 2.12 -8.36 0.40
CA ALA A 39 1.16 -7.26 0.22
C ALA A 39 1.81 -5.86 0.16
N GLN A 40 3.01 -5.70 0.72
CA GLN A 40 3.75 -4.43 0.77
C GLN A 40 4.85 -4.31 -0.28
N CYS A 41 5.29 -5.41 -0.89
CA CYS A 41 6.38 -5.41 -1.88
C CYS A 41 6.14 -4.45 -3.06
N SER A 42 4.90 -4.25 -3.51
CA SER A 42 4.60 -3.31 -4.59
C SER A 42 4.29 -1.89 -4.10
N ALA A 43 3.98 -1.71 -2.81
CA ALA A 43 3.58 -0.42 -2.25
C ALA A 43 4.78 0.45 -1.86
N GLN A 44 5.94 -0.17 -1.61
CA GLN A 44 7.18 0.51 -1.20
C GLN A 44 8.20 0.60 -2.34
N GLY A 45 7.75 0.67 -3.59
CA GLY A 45 8.60 0.86 -4.78
C GLY A 45 9.06 2.30 -5.02
N GLY A 46 9.18 3.12 -3.96
CA GLY A 46 9.41 4.56 -4.05
C GLY A 46 10.80 4.96 -3.60
N SER A 47 11.62 5.38 -4.57
CA SER A 47 12.84 6.20 -4.44
C SER A 47 13.73 5.92 -3.22
N ASN A 48 14.71 5.04 -3.41
CA ASN A 48 15.91 5.08 -2.57
C ASN A 48 16.64 6.38 -2.93
N SER A 49 16.41 7.45 -2.16
CA SER A 49 17.23 8.65 -2.22
C SER A 49 18.58 8.31 -1.63
N SER A 50 19.40 7.63 -2.44
CA SER A 50 20.83 7.55 -2.19
C SER A 50 21.32 9.00 -2.14
N GLN A 51 21.50 9.53 -0.94
CA GLN A 51 22.33 10.71 -0.72
C GLN A 51 23.73 10.32 -1.18
N VAL A 52 23.98 10.44 -2.47
CA VAL A 52 25.32 10.45 -3.01
C VAL A 52 25.94 11.70 -2.44
N SER A 53 26.75 11.53 -1.40
CA SER A 53 27.65 12.54 -0.89
C SER A 53 28.61 12.90 -2.02
N ALA A 54 28.23 13.87 -2.83
CA ALA A 54 29.00 14.34 -3.96
C ALA A 54 30.22 15.10 -3.44
N GLN A 55 31.40 14.47 -3.52
CA GLN A 55 32.67 15.16 -3.38
C GLN A 55 32.80 16.20 -4.50
N PRO A 56 33.14 17.48 -4.23
CA PRO A 56 33.36 18.49 -5.27
C PRO A 56 34.41 18.00 -6.28
N GLY A 57 34.02 17.84 -7.54
CA GLY A 57 34.90 17.42 -8.66
C GLY A 57 35.00 15.90 -8.94
N GLY A 58 34.34 15.04 -8.15
CA GLY A 58 34.27 13.59 -8.44
C GLY A 58 33.24 13.24 -9.52
N TYR A 59 32.16 14.02 -9.58
CA TYR A 59 31.08 13.87 -10.56
C TYR A 59 31.52 14.21 -11.98
N GLU A 60 32.31 15.26 -12.19
CA GLU A 60 32.81 15.64 -13.52
C GLU A 60 33.74 14.56 -14.11
N ARG A 61 34.68 14.05 -13.30
CA ARG A 61 35.58 12.97 -13.74
C ARG A 61 34.83 11.66 -14.01
N GLY A 62 33.89 11.28 -13.14
CA GLY A 62 33.07 10.09 -13.33
C GLY A 62 32.15 10.20 -14.56
N PHE A 63 31.61 11.39 -14.81
CA PHE A 63 30.72 11.67 -15.94
C PHE A 63 31.46 11.68 -17.28
N GLU A 64 32.64 12.30 -17.35
CA GLU A 64 33.46 12.30 -18.56
C GLU A 64 34.01 10.90 -18.88
N ALA A 65 34.39 10.12 -17.85
CA ALA A 65 34.76 8.71 -18.01
C ALA A 65 33.57 7.84 -18.47
N ALA A 66 32.37 8.08 -17.94
CA ALA A 66 31.16 7.38 -18.37
C ALA A 66 30.79 7.74 -19.81
N LYS A 67 30.83 9.03 -20.18
CA LYS A 67 30.58 9.49 -21.56
C LYS A 67 31.51 8.83 -22.55
N THR A 68 32.82 8.89 -22.29
CA THR A 68 33.83 8.31 -23.19
C THR A 68 33.63 6.80 -23.35
N TRP A 69 33.28 6.09 -22.28
CA TRP A 69 32.94 4.67 -22.34
C TRP A 69 31.64 4.39 -23.13
N ILE A 70 30.59 5.21 -22.94
CA ILE A 70 29.30 5.09 -23.66
C ILE A 70 29.51 5.32 -25.15
N TYR A 71 30.27 6.35 -25.55
CA TYR A 71 30.54 6.61 -26.97
C TYR A 71 31.39 5.50 -27.60
N ALA A 72 32.35 4.95 -26.85
CA ALA A 72 33.18 3.85 -27.32
C ALA A 72 32.41 2.52 -27.45
N ASN A 73 31.36 2.32 -26.64
CA ASN A 73 30.61 1.07 -26.55
C ASN A 73 29.09 1.30 -26.71
N PHE A 74 28.71 2.14 -27.67
CA PHE A 74 27.32 2.62 -27.80
C PHE A 74 26.32 1.47 -28.01
N ASP A 75 26.68 0.48 -28.82
CA ASP A 75 25.85 -0.69 -29.12
C ASP A 75 25.64 -1.59 -27.87
N LEU A 76 26.70 -1.84 -27.10
CA LEU A 76 26.62 -2.57 -25.83
C LEU A 76 25.83 -1.80 -24.77
N PHE A 77 26.00 -0.47 -24.71
CA PHE A 77 25.27 0.37 -23.77
C PHE A 77 23.76 0.36 -24.05
N ILE A 78 23.34 0.50 -25.32
CA ILE A 78 21.93 0.40 -25.69
C ILE A 78 21.39 -0.99 -25.36
N THR A 79 22.10 -2.05 -25.74
CA THR A 79 21.67 -3.42 -25.50
C THR A 79 21.50 -3.70 -24.00
N LEU A 80 22.47 -3.30 -23.18
CA LEU A 80 22.44 -3.51 -21.74
C LEU A 80 21.35 -2.66 -21.08
N SER A 81 21.17 -1.41 -21.51
CA SER A 81 20.12 -0.52 -21.00
C SER A 81 18.72 -1.03 -21.34
N VAL A 82 18.48 -1.42 -22.59
CA VAL A 82 17.19 -1.99 -23.02
C VAL A 82 16.91 -3.29 -22.29
N SER A 83 17.90 -4.19 -22.18
CA SER A 83 17.75 -5.45 -21.44
C SER A 83 17.48 -5.20 -19.94
N GLY A 84 18.14 -4.21 -19.35
CA GLY A 84 18.01 -3.86 -17.94
C GLY A 84 16.64 -3.30 -17.64
N ILE A 85 16.16 -2.36 -18.46
CA ILE A 85 14.81 -1.80 -18.34
C ILE A 85 13.76 -2.90 -18.54
N PHE A 86 13.92 -3.76 -19.55
CA PHE A 86 13.01 -4.87 -19.78
C PHE A 86 12.95 -5.82 -18.58
N LEU A 87 14.11 -6.18 -18.00
CA LEU A 87 14.19 -7.01 -16.80
C LEU A 87 13.51 -6.33 -15.60
N LEU A 88 13.73 -5.04 -15.39
CA LEU A 88 13.09 -4.27 -14.31
C LEU A 88 11.57 -4.23 -14.46
N ILE A 89 11.06 -4.08 -15.69
CA ILE A 89 9.61 -4.13 -15.97
C ILE A 89 9.07 -5.51 -15.63
N LEU A 90 9.73 -6.58 -16.06
CA LEU A 90 9.30 -7.96 -15.75
C LEU A 90 9.27 -8.22 -14.24
N ILE A 91 10.31 -7.81 -13.53
CA ILE A 91 10.39 -7.91 -12.07
C ILE A 91 9.28 -7.09 -11.42
N GLY A 92 9.05 -5.85 -11.85
CA GLY A 92 8.00 -4.98 -11.32
C GLY A 92 6.59 -5.54 -11.52
N LEU A 93 6.31 -6.11 -12.71
CA LEU A 93 5.05 -6.79 -13.00
C LEU A 93 4.89 -8.04 -12.13
N PHE A 94 5.95 -8.83 -11.98
CA PHE A 94 5.92 -10.02 -11.13
C PHE A 94 5.68 -9.66 -9.66
N ILE A 95 6.38 -8.65 -9.13
CA ILE A 95 6.18 -8.14 -7.77
C ILE A 95 4.75 -7.64 -7.59
N THR A 96 4.23 -6.87 -8.54
CA THR A 96 2.85 -6.34 -8.47
C THR A 96 1.84 -7.49 -8.48
N TRP A 97 2.05 -8.50 -9.33
CA TRP A 97 1.17 -9.68 -9.40
C TRP A 97 1.16 -10.48 -8.09
N ILE A 98 2.33 -10.74 -7.51
CA ILE A 98 2.43 -11.40 -6.20
C ILE A 98 1.79 -10.53 -5.12
N SER A 99 2.02 -9.22 -5.15
CA SER A 99 1.51 -8.31 -4.13
C SER A 99 -0.01 -8.21 -4.13
N SER A 100 -0.64 -8.15 -5.31
CA SER A 100 -2.09 -8.21 -5.45
C SER A 100 -2.67 -9.47 -4.81
N ARG A 101 -1.99 -10.62 -4.92
CA ARG A 101 -2.42 -11.86 -4.26
C ARG A 101 -2.14 -11.87 -2.77
N GLY A 102 -1.00 -11.32 -2.34
CA GLY A 102 -0.61 -11.19 -0.93
C GLY A 102 -1.64 -10.43 -0.11
N LYS A 103 -2.24 -9.37 -0.67
CA LYS A 103 -3.31 -8.60 -0.02
C LYS A 103 -4.52 -9.46 0.36
N PHE A 104 -4.96 -10.35 -0.53
CA PHE A 104 -6.09 -11.25 -0.25
C PHE A 104 -5.74 -12.35 0.75
N MET A 105 -4.51 -12.86 0.73
CA MET A 105 -4.06 -13.84 1.73
C MET A 105 -3.93 -13.23 3.12
N LEU A 106 -3.43 -11.99 3.21
CA LEU A 106 -3.37 -11.26 4.47
C LEU A 106 -4.77 -11.03 5.01
N LEU A 107 -5.70 -10.54 4.18
CA LEU A 107 -7.09 -10.35 4.59
C LEU A 107 -7.77 -11.66 5.01
N ASP A 108 -7.61 -12.75 4.26
CA ASP A 108 -8.16 -14.06 4.64
C ASP A 108 -7.59 -14.54 5.99
N GLY A 109 -6.29 -14.36 6.19
CA GLY A 109 -5.62 -14.72 7.43
C GLY A 109 -6.05 -13.89 8.64
N ILE A 110 -6.32 -12.60 8.44
CA ILE A 110 -6.85 -11.68 9.45
C ILE A 110 -8.29 -12.03 9.79
N VAL A 111 -9.15 -12.12 8.77
CA VAL A 111 -10.59 -12.35 8.94
C VAL A 111 -10.89 -13.72 9.55
N LYS A 112 -10.23 -14.78 9.05
CA LYS A 112 -10.44 -16.16 9.53
C LYS A 112 -9.45 -16.58 10.62
N ASN A 113 -8.63 -15.66 11.11
CA ASN A 113 -7.67 -15.91 12.18
C ASN A 113 -6.69 -17.08 11.90
N ARG A 114 -6.28 -17.31 10.64
CA ARG A 114 -5.52 -18.49 10.20
C ARG A 114 -4.24 -18.14 9.44
N GLY A 115 -3.20 -18.97 9.58
CA GLY A 115 -1.93 -18.85 8.83
C GLY A 115 -1.90 -19.68 7.54
N ALA A 116 -3.02 -19.76 6.82
CA ALA A 116 -3.13 -20.57 5.60
C ALA A 116 -2.73 -19.74 4.37
N VAL A 117 -1.75 -20.22 3.60
CA VAL A 117 -1.29 -19.53 2.37
C VAL A 117 -1.87 -20.18 1.11
N ARG A 118 -1.86 -21.52 1.04
CA ARG A 118 -2.23 -22.28 -0.16
C ARG A 118 -3.70 -22.13 -0.56
N GLU A 119 -4.59 -22.21 0.42
CA GLU A 119 -6.04 -22.18 0.19
C GLU A 119 -6.55 -20.80 -0.28
N PRO A 120 -6.18 -19.66 0.36
CA PRO A 120 -6.55 -18.35 -0.18
C PRO A 120 -5.88 -18.03 -1.52
N TRP A 121 -4.67 -18.56 -1.79
CA TRP A 121 -4.00 -18.40 -3.08
C TRP A 121 -4.82 -18.94 -4.25
N THR A 122 -5.47 -20.10 -4.07
CA THR A 122 -6.31 -20.71 -5.11
C THR A 122 -7.69 -20.08 -5.19
N ASN A 123 -8.28 -19.76 -4.04
CA ASN A 123 -9.66 -19.27 -3.94
C ASN A 123 -9.80 -17.83 -4.47
N TYR A 124 -8.80 -16.97 -4.25
CA TYR A 124 -8.82 -15.57 -4.67
C TYR A 124 -8.01 -15.30 -5.95
N LYS A 125 -7.73 -16.33 -6.77
CA LYS A 125 -6.92 -16.19 -8.00
C LYS A 125 -7.54 -15.21 -9.01
N THR A 126 -8.87 -15.22 -9.14
CA THR A 126 -9.59 -14.39 -10.10
C THR A 126 -9.60 -12.92 -9.65
N GLN A 127 -9.86 -12.70 -8.36
CA GLN A 127 -9.87 -11.38 -7.73
C GLN A 127 -8.45 -10.77 -7.72
N GLY A 128 -7.44 -11.58 -7.38
CA GLY A 128 -6.04 -11.20 -7.44
C GLY A 128 -5.58 -10.80 -8.84
N ASN A 129 -5.93 -11.58 -9.87
CA ASN A 129 -5.60 -11.25 -11.25
C ASN A 129 -6.33 -9.99 -11.75
N SER A 130 -7.60 -9.80 -11.35
CA SER A 130 -8.35 -8.59 -11.70
C SER A 130 -7.77 -7.34 -11.03
N LEU A 131 -7.36 -7.44 -9.75
CA LEU A 131 -6.69 -6.36 -9.04
C LEU A 131 -5.33 -6.06 -9.67
N PHE A 132 -4.56 -7.08 -10.07
CA PHE A 132 -3.28 -6.91 -10.75
C PHE A 132 -3.45 -6.12 -12.06
N LEU A 133 -4.35 -6.56 -12.94
CA LEU A 133 -4.60 -5.87 -14.22
C LEU A 133 -5.07 -4.44 -14.00
N PHE A 134 -5.98 -4.22 -13.05
CA PHE A 134 -6.45 -2.90 -12.69
C PHE A 134 -5.30 -2.01 -12.17
N THR A 135 -4.45 -2.55 -11.30
CA THR A 135 -3.29 -1.83 -10.74
C THR A 135 -2.29 -1.46 -11.83
N VAL A 136 -1.98 -2.38 -12.75
CA VAL A 136 -1.07 -2.14 -13.87
C VAL A 136 -1.65 -1.08 -14.81
N ALA A 137 -2.91 -1.21 -15.20
CA ALA A 137 -3.58 -0.23 -16.06
C ALA A 137 -3.61 1.16 -15.42
N LEU A 138 -4.01 1.25 -14.14
CA LEU A 138 -4.01 2.52 -13.40
C LEU A 138 -2.59 3.08 -13.28
N SER A 139 -1.58 2.26 -12.98
CA SER A 139 -0.18 2.70 -12.89
C SER A 139 0.36 3.22 -14.22
N ALA A 140 -0.04 2.62 -15.34
CA ALA A 140 0.35 3.07 -16.67
C ALA A 140 -0.30 4.42 -17.01
N VAL A 141 -1.59 4.60 -16.68
CA VAL A 141 -2.30 5.88 -16.84
C VAL A 141 -1.66 6.97 -15.98
N LEU A 142 -1.37 6.67 -14.71
CA LEU A 142 -0.71 7.61 -13.80
C LEU A 142 0.69 7.97 -14.30
N LEU A 143 1.50 6.98 -14.70
CA LEU A 143 2.83 7.22 -15.29
C LEU A 143 2.74 8.11 -16.53
N PHE A 144 1.76 7.86 -17.42
CA PHE A 144 1.53 8.69 -18.59
C PHE A 144 1.18 10.14 -18.20
N CYS A 145 0.27 10.34 -17.25
CA CYS A 145 -0.04 11.67 -16.72
C CYS A 145 1.19 12.37 -16.10
N PHE A 146 2.02 11.62 -15.35
CA PHE A 146 3.26 12.15 -14.80
C PHE A 146 4.24 12.59 -15.89
N LEU A 147 4.41 11.79 -16.94
CA LEU A 147 5.26 12.14 -18.10
C LEU A 147 4.71 13.34 -18.87
N LEU A 148 3.38 13.49 -18.98
CA LEU A 148 2.79 14.69 -19.57
C LEU A 148 3.06 15.94 -18.74
N ILE A 149 2.82 15.89 -17.43
CA ILE A 149 3.05 17.02 -16.53
C ILE A 149 4.54 17.39 -16.54
N GLY A 150 5.42 16.42 -16.28
CA GLY A 150 6.86 16.63 -16.26
C GLY A 150 7.42 17.03 -17.63
N GLY A 151 6.92 16.44 -18.71
CA GLY A 151 7.32 16.74 -20.09
C GLY A 151 6.93 18.16 -20.50
N ILE A 152 5.69 18.57 -20.24
CA ILE A 152 5.23 19.94 -20.51
C ILE A 152 6.03 20.96 -19.67
N SER A 153 6.23 20.68 -18.38
CA SER A 153 7.06 21.52 -17.52
C SER A 153 8.50 21.64 -18.01
N ALA A 154 9.11 20.53 -18.47
CA ALA A 154 10.45 20.53 -19.03
C ALA A 154 10.52 21.32 -20.34
N LEU A 155 9.58 21.12 -21.27
CA LEU A 155 9.54 21.84 -22.55
C LEU A 155 9.43 23.36 -22.38
N ILE A 156 8.65 23.83 -21.40
CA ILE A 156 8.53 25.25 -21.06
C ILE A 156 9.83 25.78 -20.44
N ALA A 157 10.55 24.95 -19.68
CA ALA A 157 11.82 25.33 -19.04
C ALA A 157 13.04 25.25 -19.98
N LEU A 158 13.00 24.44 -21.06
CA LEU A 158 14.09 24.28 -22.03
C LEU A 158 14.67 25.60 -22.59
N PRO A 159 13.86 26.57 -23.07
CA PRO A 159 14.41 27.82 -23.61
C PRO A 159 15.12 28.66 -22.54
N ASP A 160 14.65 28.64 -21.28
CA ASP A 160 15.23 29.39 -20.17
C ASP A 160 16.55 28.75 -19.66
N ILE A 161 16.64 27.42 -19.73
CA ILE A 161 17.88 26.67 -19.44
C ILE A 161 18.95 26.95 -20.50
N GLN A 162 18.56 27.09 -21.78
CA GLN A 162 19.48 27.38 -22.86
C GLN A 162 20.03 28.82 -22.81
N SER A 163 19.26 29.78 -22.30
CA SER A 163 19.68 31.18 -22.21
C SER A 163 20.43 31.52 -20.91
N GLN A 164 20.56 30.58 -19.95
CA GLN A 164 21.12 30.80 -18.60
C GLN A 164 20.49 31.99 -17.84
N THR A 165 19.27 32.38 -18.20
CA THR A 165 18.52 33.45 -17.54
C THR A 165 17.31 32.82 -16.87
N LEU A 166 17.14 33.04 -15.56
CA LEU A 166 15.87 32.73 -14.90
C LEU A 166 14.90 33.87 -15.19
N THR A 167 14.24 33.81 -16.33
CA THR A 167 13.24 34.79 -16.71
C THR A 167 11.94 34.54 -15.92
N GLY A 168 10.99 35.48 -15.94
CA GLY A 168 9.69 35.29 -15.26
C GLY A 168 8.94 34.03 -15.72
N LEU A 169 9.20 33.54 -16.93
CA LEU A 169 8.63 32.30 -17.47
C LEU A 169 9.20 31.03 -16.79
N GLY A 170 10.50 30.98 -16.49
CA GLY A 170 11.11 29.85 -15.77
C GLY A 170 10.59 29.74 -14.34
N VAL A 171 10.51 30.86 -13.62
CA VAL A 171 9.91 30.89 -12.27
C VAL A 171 8.45 30.44 -12.31
N THR A 172 7.69 30.89 -13.32
CA THR A 172 6.29 30.46 -13.51
C THR A 172 6.19 28.95 -13.78
N SER A 173 7.11 28.38 -14.57
CA SER A 173 7.12 26.95 -14.88
C SER A 173 7.39 26.07 -13.65
N ILE A 174 8.28 26.51 -12.76
CA ILE A 174 8.60 25.81 -11.52
C ILE A 174 7.43 25.90 -10.54
N VAL A 175 6.82 27.07 -10.38
CA VAL A 175 5.69 27.26 -9.47
C VAL A 175 4.47 26.48 -9.95
N VAL A 176 4.11 26.60 -11.23
CA VAL A 176 2.95 25.90 -11.81
C VAL A 176 3.21 24.39 -11.89
N GLY A 177 4.37 23.98 -12.39
CA GLY A 177 4.76 22.57 -12.48
C GLY A 177 4.85 21.91 -11.11
N GLY A 178 5.47 22.59 -10.14
CA GLY A 178 5.55 22.11 -8.75
C GLY A 178 4.18 22.00 -8.08
N THR A 179 3.30 22.99 -8.29
CA THR A 179 1.93 22.95 -7.76
C THR A 179 1.11 21.82 -8.38
N LEU A 180 1.19 21.62 -9.70
CA LEU A 180 0.53 20.51 -10.39
C LEU A 180 1.06 19.15 -9.92
N LEU A 181 2.39 19.03 -9.76
CA LEU A 181 3.02 17.81 -9.28
C LEU A 181 2.60 17.50 -7.83
N PHE A 182 2.48 18.52 -6.97
CA PHE A 182 1.97 18.36 -5.61
C PHE A 182 0.54 17.80 -5.58
N PHE A 183 -0.38 18.38 -6.36
CA PHE A 183 -1.74 17.86 -6.47
C PHE A 183 -1.80 16.46 -7.08
N TYR A 184 -0.94 16.19 -8.06
CA TYR A 184 -0.79 14.86 -8.66
C TYR A 184 -0.33 13.81 -7.64
N ILE A 185 0.66 14.12 -6.79
CA ILE A 185 1.09 13.22 -5.71
C ILE A 185 -0.06 12.99 -4.72
N LEU A 186 -0.75 14.04 -4.29
CA LEU A 186 -1.88 13.93 -3.37
C LEU A 186 -2.98 13.02 -3.95
N PHE A 187 -3.26 13.17 -5.25
CA PHE A 187 -4.21 12.35 -5.98
C PHE A 187 -3.77 10.87 -6.03
N CYS A 188 -2.50 10.59 -6.33
CA CYS A 188 -1.95 9.23 -6.33
C CYS A 188 -2.03 8.57 -4.95
N ILE A 189 -1.73 9.31 -3.88
CA ILE A 189 -1.84 8.82 -2.49
C ILE A 189 -3.30 8.50 -2.17
N SER A 190 -4.22 9.40 -2.50
CA SER A 190 -5.65 9.22 -2.26
C SER A 190 -6.22 8.02 -3.02
N LEU A 191 -5.82 7.81 -4.28
CA LEU A 191 -6.19 6.64 -5.07
C LEU A 191 -5.63 5.34 -4.46
N SER A 192 -4.36 5.36 -4.06
CA SER A 192 -3.69 4.19 -3.45
C SER A 192 -4.34 3.79 -2.12
N PHE A 193 -4.75 4.80 -1.33
CA PHE A 193 -5.55 4.63 -0.13
C PHE A 193 -6.91 4.01 -0.45
N PHE A 194 -7.66 4.58 -1.38
CA PHE A 194 -8.98 4.07 -1.75
C PHE A 194 -8.93 2.61 -2.23
N MET A 195 -7.94 2.28 -3.08
CA MET A 195 -7.66 0.92 -3.52
C MET A 195 -7.47 -0.03 -2.33
N SER A 196 -6.56 0.32 -1.41
CA SER A 196 -6.12 -0.60 -0.37
C SER A 196 -7.11 -0.71 0.79
N VAL A 197 -7.79 0.38 1.14
CA VAL A 197 -8.69 0.47 2.29
C VAL A 197 -10.12 0.08 1.94
N PHE A 198 -10.65 0.49 0.79
CA PHE A 198 -12.05 0.24 0.45
C PHE A 198 -12.23 -0.84 -0.60
N MET A 199 -11.48 -0.75 -1.71
CA MET A 199 -11.68 -1.64 -2.84
C MET A 199 -11.25 -3.09 -2.53
N VAL A 200 -10.07 -3.30 -1.93
CA VAL A 200 -9.57 -4.65 -1.63
C VAL A 200 -10.50 -5.41 -0.65
N PRO A 201 -10.96 -4.82 0.48
CA PRO A 201 -11.95 -5.49 1.34
C PRO A 201 -13.28 -5.77 0.65
N THR A 202 -13.75 -4.85 -0.21
CA THR A 202 -14.98 -5.05 -1.00
C THR A 202 -14.84 -6.24 -1.94
N MET A 203 -13.72 -6.35 -2.66
CA MET A 203 -13.40 -7.50 -3.53
C MET A 203 -13.32 -8.80 -2.73
N TYR A 204 -12.76 -8.75 -1.51
CA TYR A 204 -12.64 -9.91 -0.65
C TYR A 204 -14.00 -10.42 -0.16
N LEU A 205 -14.89 -9.52 0.27
CA LEU A 205 -16.19 -9.87 0.84
C LEU A 205 -17.21 -10.31 -0.23
N LYS A 206 -17.44 -9.46 -1.23
CA LYS A 206 -18.45 -9.68 -2.27
C LYS A 206 -17.94 -10.58 -3.43
N LYS A 207 -16.65 -10.96 -3.43
CA LYS A 207 -15.99 -11.80 -4.45
C LYS A 207 -16.10 -11.29 -5.90
N MET A 208 -16.19 -9.97 -6.08
CA MET A 208 -16.39 -9.30 -7.38
C MET A 208 -15.07 -8.95 -8.09
N ARG A 209 -15.17 -8.49 -9.35
CA ARG A 209 -14.02 -7.99 -10.12
C ARG A 209 -13.63 -6.58 -9.67
N ALA A 210 -12.42 -6.14 -10.05
CA ALA A 210 -11.85 -4.87 -9.63
C ALA A 210 -12.71 -3.65 -10.02
N VAL A 211 -13.24 -3.62 -11.23
CA VAL A 211 -14.06 -2.50 -11.74
C VAL A 211 -15.40 -2.42 -11.00
N GLU A 212 -16.08 -3.55 -10.82
CA GLU A 212 -17.33 -3.64 -10.07
C GLU A 212 -17.11 -3.22 -8.60
N ALA A 213 -16.02 -3.70 -7.98
CA ALA A 213 -15.69 -3.34 -6.61
C ALA A 213 -15.34 -1.85 -6.44
N TRP A 214 -14.72 -1.22 -7.45
CA TRP A 214 -14.49 0.22 -7.46
C TRP A 214 -15.82 0.98 -7.43
N GLU A 215 -16.76 0.62 -8.31
CA GLU A 215 -18.06 1.27 -8.39
C GLU A 215 -18.87 1.08 -7.09
N THR A 216 -18.94 -0.15 -6.58
CA THR A 216 -19.61 -0.46 -5.32
C THR A 216 -18.98 0.29 -4.15
N ALA A 217 -17.65 0.26 -4.02
CA ALA A 217 -16.96 0.97 -2.94
C ALA A 217 -17.18 2.49 -3.03
N TRP A 218 -17.14 3.06 -4.23
CA TRP A 218 -17.36 4.49 -4.42
C TRP A 218 -18.79 4.89 -4.07
N ASN A 219 -19.78 4.16 -4.57
CA ASN A 219 -21.20 4.49 -4.39
C ASN A 219 -21.70 4.21 -2.96
N GLU A 220 -21.34 3.07 -2.37
CA GLU A 220 -21.85 2.66 -1.04
C GLU A 220 -21.04 3.28 0.11
N LEU A 221 -19.72 3.46 -0.04
CA LEU A 221 -18.86 3.91 1.07
C LEU A 221 -18.49 5.40 0.96
N CYS A 222 -18.20 5.92 -0.23
CA CYS A 222 -17.69 7.30 -0.38
C CYS A 222 -18.77 8.34 -0.75
N LYS A 223 -19.67 8.05 -1.70
CA LYS A 223 -20.58 9.04 -2.29
C LYS A 223 -21.60 9.61 -1.28
N GLY A 224 -21.98 8.82 -0.28
CA GLY A 224 -22.88 9.26 0.81
C GLY A 224 -22.18 9.82 2.05
N HIS A 225 -20.89 9.50 2.25
CA HIS A 225 -20.16 9.78 3.50
C HIS A 225 -18.75 10.30 3.24
N PHE A 226 -18.60 11.19 2.25
CA PHE A 226 -17.30 11.71 1.81
C PHE A 226 -16.51 12.36 2.95
N GLY A 227 -17.18 13.10 3.84
CA GLY A 227 -16.56 13.68 5.03
C GLY A 227 -15.98 12.64 5.98
N SER A 228 -16.69 11.53 6.21
CA SER A 228 -16.20 10.44 7.06
C SER A 228 -15.02 9.70 6.40
N SER A 229 -15.06 9.51 5.07
CA SER A 229 -13.95 8.92 4.31
C SER A 229 -12.68 9.79 4.36
N ILE A 230 -12.81 11.11 4.27
CA ILE A 230 -11.67 12.05 4.44
C ILE A 230 -11.13 11.98 5.87
N LEU A 231 -12.01 11.93 6.87
CA LEU A 231 -11.59 11.87 8.27
C LEU A 231 -10.88 10.54 8.58
N LEU A 232 -11.32 9.43 7.98
CA LEU A 232 -10.60 8.16 8.01
C LEU A 232 -9.22 8.27 7.35
N PHE A 233 -9.13 8.89 6.18
CA PHE A 233 -7.87 9.12 5.49
C PHE A 233 -6.90 9.92 6.36
N LEU A 234 -7.36 11.03 6.93
CA LEU A 234 -6.56 11.87 7.84
C LEU A 234 -6.12 11.09 9.08
N MET A 235 -7.03 10.32 9.69
CA MET A 235 -6.72 9.50 10.86
C MET A 235 -5.68 8.42 10.54
N MET A 236 -5.84 7.70 9.42
CA MET A 236 -4.84 6.72 8.98
C MET A 236 -3.49 7.38 8.64
N LEU A 237 -3.49 8.59 8.10
CA LEU A 237 -2.26 9.34 7.84
C LEU A 237 -1.55 9.67 9.17
N VAL A 238 -2.26 10.17 10.17
CA VAL A 238 -1.70 10.47 11.50
C VAL A 238 -1.17 9.20 12.17
N LEU A 239 -1.94 8.11 12.16
CA LEU A 239 -1.51 6.81 12.67
C LEU A 239 -0.31 6.25 11.88
N GLY A 240 -0.27 6.50 10.57
CA GLY A 240 0.82 6.12 9.68
C GLY A 240 2.11 6.83 10.03
N ILE A 241 2.07 8.14 10.29
CA ILE A 241 3.22 8.92 10.77
C ILE A 241 3.66 8.41 12.14
N ALA A 242 2.72 8.24 13.09
CA ALA A 242 3.05 7.77 14.43
C ALA A 242 3.74 6.38 14.41
N SER A 243 3.19 5.45 13.63
CA SER A 243 3.78 4.12 13.46
C SER A 243 5.10 4.14 12.69
N GLY A 244 5.25 5.02 11.70
CA GLY A 244 6.52 5.26 10.98
C GLY A 244 7.62 5.75 11.91
N THR A 245 7.31 6.66 12.82
CA THR A 245 8.26 7.14 13.83
C THR A 245 8.69 6.02 14.78
N VAL A 246 7.75 5.20 15.28
CA VAL A 246 8.08 4.02 16.11
C VAL A 246 8.96 3.03 15.34
N SER A 247 8.67 2.83 14.05
CA SER A 247 9.43 1.96 13.17
C SER A 247 10.86 2.47 12.98
N MET A 248 11.03 3.79 12.81
CA MET A 248 12.33 4.43 12.66
C MET A 248 13.19 4.22 13.91
N PHE A 249 12.64 4.42 15.11
CA PHE A 249 13.33 4.12 16.37
C PHE A 249 13.70 2.63 16.49
N ALA A 250 12.80 1.72 16.13
CA ALA A 250 13.07 0.29 16.17
C ALA A 250 14.20 -0.13 15.20
N VAL A 251 14.24 0.45 14.00
CA VAL A 251 15.30 0.21 13.00
C VAL A 251 16.65 0.74 13.49
N CYS A 252 16.68 1.97 14.04
CA CYS A 252 17.90 2.54 14.63
C CYS A 252 18.43 1.69 15.80
N ALA A 253 17.55 1.13 16.63
CA ALA A 253 17.95 0.27 17.75
C ALA A 253 18.49 -1.10 17.29
N THR A 254 18.03 -1.61 16.15
CA THR A 254 18.42 -2.94 15.64
C THR A 254 19.50 -2.92 14.57
N CYS A 255 19.88 -1.73 14.09
CA CYS A 255 20.99 -1.25 13.23
C CYS A 255 21.50 -2.09 12.04
N CYS A 256 21.25 -3.40 11.98
CA CYS A 256 21.66 -4.30 10.89
C CYS A 256 20.61 -5.38 10.57
N ILE A 257 19.74 -5.76 11.51
CA ILE A 257 18.80 -6.88 11.34
C ILE A 257 17.49 -6.44 10.67
N ALA A 258 17.03 -5.22 10.94
CA ALA A 258 15.78 -4.68 10.39
C ALA A 258 15.90 -4.13 8.96
N ALA A 259 17.12 -4.03 8.40
CA ALA A 259 17.33 -3.65 7.01
C ALA A 259 16.88 -4.75 6.02
N LEU A 260 16.76 -6.01 6.48
CA LEU A 260 16.19 -7.07 5.66
C LEU A 260 14.68 -6.83 5.50
N PRO A 261 14.17 -6.71 4.25
CA PRO A 261 12.81 -6.26 4.00
C PRO A 261 11.74 -7.23 4.51
N TYR A 262 12.07 -8.53 4.58
CA TYR A 262 11.22 -9.54 5.20
C TYR A 262 11.16 -9.37 6.74
N VAL A 263 12.30 -9.14 7.39
CA VAL A 263 12.35 -9.00 8.86
C VAL A 263 11.59 -7.74 9.29
N SER A 264 11.75 -6.64 8.56
CA SER A 264 10.98 -5.41 8.77
C SER A 264 9.47 -5.69 8.73
N SER A 265 9.00 -6.43 7.72
CA SER A 265 7.58 -6.78 7.58
C SER A 265 7.05 -7.66 8.73
N VAL A 266 7.87 -8.57 9.27
CA VAL A 266 7.50 -9.44 10.39
C VAL A 266 7.47 -8.66 11.71
N VAL A 267 8.39 -7.72 11.91
CA VAL A 267 8.44 -6.84 13.10
C VAL A 267 7.28 -5.84 13.07
N LEU A 268 6.97 -5.29 11.90
CA LEU A 268 5.85 -4.36 11.68
C LEU A 268 4.50 -5.06 11.51
N LEU A 269 4.45 -6.38 11.68
CA LEU A 269 3.23 -7.17 11.53
C LEU A 269 2.09 -6.66 12.43
N PRO A 270 2.28 -6.34 13.73
CA PRO A 270 1.23 -5.77 14.56
C PRO A 270 0.62 -4.50 13.97
N ILE A 271 1.45 -3.60 13.47
CA ILE A 271 1.02 -2.35 12.85
C ILE A 271 0.19 -2.64 11.60
N THR A 272 0.69 -3.50 10.70
CA THR A 272 -0.01 -3.84 9.44
C THR A 272 -1.36 -4.52 9.68
N VAL A 273 -1.44 -5.44 10.66
CA VAL A 273 -2.68 -6.11 11.05
C VAL A 273 -3.64 -5.13 11.72
N PHE A 274 -3.14 -4.21 12.54
CA PHE A 274 -3.96 -3.17 13.15
C PHE A 274 -4.62 -2.27 12.10
N PHE A 275 -3.86 -1.76 11.13
CA PHE A 275 -4.43 -0.93 10.04
C PHE A 275 -5.47 -1.67 9.21
N ALA A 276 -5.21 -2.96 8.90
CA ALA A 276 -6.17 -3.79 8.21
C ALA A 276 -7.45 -4.01 9.05
N CYS A 277 -7.33 -4.40 10.33
CA CYS A 277 -8.47 -4.53 11.23
C CYS A 277 -9.24 -3.22 11.39
N TYR A 278 -8.54 -2.08 11.46
CA TYR A 278 -9.13 -0.76 11.59
C TYR A 278 -9.96 -0.38 10.36
N ALA A 279 -9.43 -0.61 9.15
CA ALA A 279 -10.20 -0.47 7.92
C ALA A 279 -11.46 -1.35 7.91
N LEU A 280 -11.31 -2.64 8.27
CA LEU A 280 -12.43 -3.59 8.27
C LEU A 280 -13.52 -3.23 9.30
N CYS A 281 -13.13 -2.83 10.51
CA CYS A 281 -14.08 -2.38 11.55
C CYS A 281 -14.75 -1.05 11.18
N TYR A 282 -14.08 -0.16 10.43
CA TYR A 282 -14.71 1.05 9.90
C TYR A 282 -15.78 0.70 8.85
N ILE A 283 -15.46 -0.17 7.89
CA ILE A 283 -16.39 -0.58 6.83
C ILE A 283 -17.61 -1.31 7.40
N GLN A 284 -17.45 -2.06 8.49
CA GLN A 284 -18.58 -2.73 9.19
C GLN A 284 -19.67 -1.75 9.68
N GLN A 285 -19.35 -0.48 9.92
CA GLN A 285 -20.33 0.50 10.38
C GLN A 285 -21.36 0.88 9.29
N PHE A 286 -21.11 0.55 8.02
CA PHE A 286 -21.97 0.92 6.89
C PHE A 286 -23.19 0.00 6.74
N GLY A 287 -23.24 -1.15 7.41
CA GLY A 287 -24.43 -2.00 7.45
C GLY A 287 -24.14 -3.50 7.59
N SER A 288 -25.21 -4.29 7.74
CA SER A 288 -25.16 -5.74 7.91
C SER A 288 -24.59 -6.49 6.70
N GLU A 289 -24.55 -5.87 5.52
CA GLU A 289 -23.89 -6.45 4.33
C GLU A 289 -22.36 -6.45 4.43
N TRP A 290 -21.79 -5.65 5.33
CA TRP A 290 -20.35 -5.38 5.43
C TRP A 290 -19.67 -6.12 6.61
N ILE A 291 -20.14 -7.32 6.95
CA ILE A 291 -19.63 -8.09 8.09
C ILE A 291 -18.39 -8.89 7.69
N PHE A 292 -17.23 -8.52 8.24
CA PHE A 292 -15.98 -9.26 8.07
C PHE A 292 -15.67 -10.15 9.28
N PHE A 293 -15.82 -9.62 10.49
CA PHE A 293 -15.63 -10.38 11.72
C PHE A 293 -16.98 -10.90 12.19
N LYS A 294 -17.16 -12.22 12.21
CA LYS A 294 -18.36 -12.83 12.80
C LYS A 294 -18.32 -12.65 14.32
N ASN A 295 -19.48 -12.65 14.97
CA ASN A 295 -19.56 -12.40 16.42
C ASN A 295 -18.73 -13.44 17.20
N TYR A 296 -17.83 -12.95 18.04
CA TYR A 296 -17.07 -13.76 18.98
C TYR A 296 -17.44 -13.31 20.39
N CYS A 297 -17.62 -14.25 21.31
CA CYS A 297 -17.87 -13.91 22.70
C CYS A 297 -16.67 -13.17 23.31
N HIS A 298 -16.97 -12.10 24.06
CA HIS A 298 -15.99 -11.24 24.70
C HIS A 298 -15.16 -11.95 25.79
N PHE A 299 -15.69 -13.02 26.41
CA PHE A 299 -15.04 -13.73 27.53
C PHE A 299 -14.31 -15.01 27.10
N CYS A 300 -15.00 -15.96 26.48
CA CYS A 300 -14.44 -17.26 26.05
C CYS A 300 -13.74 -17.20 24.69
N ASN A 301 -13.96 -16.14 23.91
CA ASN A 301 -13.48 -16.04 22.53
C ASN A 301 -14.03 -17.13 21.59
N TYR A 302 -15.18 -17.74 21.94
CA TYR A 302 -15.94 -18.69 21.13
C TYR A 302 -16.63 -17.97 19.97
N GLU A 303 -16.68 -18.61 18.81
CA GLU A 303 -17.39 -18.10 17.63
C GLU A 303 -18.90 -18.29 17.84
N LEU A 304 -19.63 -17.19 18.03
CA LEU A 304 -21.08 -17.17 18.29
C LEU A 304 -21.92 -17.31 17.01
N GLN A 305 -21.39 -17.93 15.96
CA GLN A 305 -22.12 -18.09 14.70
C GLN A 305 -23.43 -18.86 14.91
N GLY A 306 -24.57 -18.22 14.60
CA GLY A 306 -25.90 -18.83 14.65
C GLY A 306 -26.65 -18.68 15.97
N LEU A 307 -26.11 -17.93 16.93
CA LEU A 307 -26.80 -17.56 18.18
C LEU A 307 -27.40 -16.15 18.03
N GLU A 308 -28.68 -15.99 18.37
CA GLU A 308 -29.34 -14.67 18.39
C GLU A 308 -28.67 -13.71 19.39
N GLU A 309 -28.76 -12.40 19.15
CA GLU A 309 -28.19 -11.38 20.04
C GLU A 309 -28.76 -11.51 21.46
N GLY A 310 -27.90 -11.81 22.45
CA GLY A 310 -28.30 -11.99 23.85
C GLY A 310 -28.11 -13.42 24.39
N HIS A 311 -27.65 -14.37 23.59
CA HIS A 311 -27.29 -15.70 24.09
C HIS A 311 -25.94 -15.74 24.80
N ILE A 312 -25.95 -16.44 25.93
CA ILE A 312 -24.80 -16.75 26.77
C ILE A 312 -23.83 -17.64 25.96
N CYS A 313 -22.53 -17.32 25.96
CA CYS A 313 -21.53 -18.16 25.28
C CYS A 313 -21.60 -19.59 25.79
N PRO A 314 -21.76 -20.60 24.91
CA PRO A 314 -21.87 -21.99 25.33
C PRO A 314 -20.60 -22.53 26.01
N GLU A 315 -19.44 -21.90 25.75
CA GLU A 315 -18.16 -22.29 26.36
C GLU A 315 -17.87 -21.62 27.72
N CYS A 316 -18.13 -20.32 27.90
CA CYS A 316 -17.89 -19.66 29.20
C CYS A 316 -19.13 -19.45 30.06
N GLY A 317 -20.33 -19.74 29.56
CA GLY A 317 -21.56 -19.46 30.31
C GLY A 317 -21.74 -17.97 30.61
N LYS A 318 -21.17 -17.07 29.79
CA LYS A 318 -21.27 -15.61 29.92
C LYS A 318 -21.72 -14.95 28.63
#